data_AF-A0A7Y9I722-F1
#
_entry.id   AF-A0A7Y9I722-F1
#
_cell.length_a   1.000
_cell.length_b   1.000
_cell.length_c   1.000
_cell.angle_alpha   90.00
_cell.angle_beta   90.00
_cell.angle_gamma   90.00
#
_symmetry.space_group_name_H-M   'P 1'
#
loop_
_entity.id
_entity.type
_entity.pdbx_description
1 polymer ?
#
loop_
_entity_poly.entity_id
_entity_poly.type
_entity_poly.pdbx_seq_one_letter_code
_entity_poly.pdbx_strand_id
1 'polypeptide(L)'
;MDGLKIDFIDQFAVEDPPPAGPEADCATVTEGVDRLLAELHDRLQASGKAPIIELRQPYVSPGLWRHATMIRSGDCPLSPAHNRQRTVDLRLIAGPLAVHADMMMWPPSERPEQVAVQLINSLFAVPQISVDLTEQSPEQLAAVRFWLGFVTEHADVPQHGRFMPSRPDLVYPSR
;
A
#
# COMPACT_ATOMS: atom_id res chain seq x y z
N MET A 1 -10.72 16.53 -4.62
CA MET A 1 -10.08 15.26 -5.04
C MET A 1 -8.60 15.53 -5.04
N ASP A 2 -7.93 14.97 -4.06
CA ASP A 2 -6.52 15.22 -3.74
C ASP A 2 -5.62 14.03 -4.15
N GLY A 3 -6.21 13.02 -4.80
CA GLY A 3 -5.51 11.85 -5.32
C GLY A 3 -6.39 11.01 -6.25
N LEU A 4 -5.77 10.09 -7.00
CA LEU A 4 -6.42 9.14 -7.91
C LEU A 4 -5.80 7.76 -7.70
N LYS A 5 -6.53 6.84 -7.06
CA LYS A 5 -6.11 5.44 -7.02
C LYS A 5 -6.30 4.79 -8.38
N ILE A 6 -5.21 4.28 -8.96
CA ILE A 6 -5.22 3.49 -10.19
C ILE A 6 -5.05 2.03 -9.77
N ASP A 7 -6.17 1.30 -9.73
CA ASP A 7 -6.18 -0.12 -9.40
C ASP A 7 -6.07 -0.97 -10.69
N PHE A 8 -5.71 -2.25 -10.56
CA PHE A 8 -5.66 -3.23 -11.66
C PHE A 8 -4.55 -3.05 -12.72
N ILE A 9 -3.45 -2.35 -12.42
CA ILE A 9 -2.17 -2.54 -13.13
C ILE A 9 -1.53 -3.83 -12.60
N ASP A 10 -2.28 -4.92 -12.66
CA ASP A 10 -2.01 -6.17 -11.93
C ASP A 10 -0.81 -6.86 -12.61
N GLN A 11 -1.04 -7.54 -13.74
CA GLN A 11 0.02 -8.33 -14.35
C GLN A 11 0.01 -8.18 -15.87
N PHE A 12 1.03 -7.49 -16.36
CA PHE A 12 1.41 -7.49 -17.76
C PHE A 12 2.58 -8.47 -17.96
N ALA A 13 2.32 -9.76 -17.75
CA ALA A 13 3.34 -10.80 -17.86
C ALA A 13 2.94 -11.86 -18.88
N VAL A 14 3.80 -12.04 -19.87
CA VAL A 14 3.77 -13.17 -20.80
C VAL A 14 5.21 -13.68 -20.85
N GLU A 15 5.42 -14.98 -20.59
CA GLU A 15 6.76 -15.58 -20.52
C GLU A 15 7.49 -15.55 -21.87
N ASP A 16 6.73 -15.61 -22.97
CA ASP A 16 7.21 -15.49 -24.35
C ASP A 16 6.22 -14.64 -25.16
N PRO A 17 6.27 -13.29 -25.05
CA PRO A 17 5.34 -12.43 -25.77
C PRO A 17 5.64 -12.51 -27.27
N PRO A 18 4.61 -12.61 -28.13
CA PRO A 18 4.84 -12.52 -29.57
C PRO A 18 5.46 -11.15 -29.90
N PRO A 19 6.21 -11.06 -31.01
CA PRO A 19 6.68 -9.77 -31.51
C PRO A 19 5.52 -8.80 -31.68
N ALA A 20 5.78 -7.52 -31.42
CA ALA A 20 4.81 -6.46 -31.64
C ALA A 20 4.27 -6.50 -33.07
N GLY A 21 2.94 -6.51 -33.21
CA GLY A 21 2.28 -6.46 -34.51
C GLY A 21 2.46 -5.11 -35.21
N PRO A 22 2.10 -4.99 -36.49
CA PRO A 22 2.27 -3.75 -37.26
C PRO A 22 1.46 -2.56 -36.73
N GLU A 23 0.41 -2.81 -35.94
CA GLU A 23 -0.44 -1.78 -35.31
C GLU A 23 -0.03 -1.46 -33.86
N ALA A 24 1.04 -2.08 -33.35
CA ALA A 24 1.45 -1.89 -31.96
C ALA A 24 2.09 -0.50 -31.76
N ASP A 25 1.69 0.18 -30.69
CA ASP A 25 2.24 1.48 -30.31
C ASP A 25 3.67 1.41 -29.73
N CYS A 26 4.10 0.23 -29.28
CA CYS A 26 5.37 -0.03 -28.59
C CYS A 26 5.94 -1.39 -28.99
N ALA A 27 7.27 -1.53 -28.93
CA ALA A 27 7.96 -2.78 -29.30
C ALA A 27 7.85 -3.86 -28.22
N THR A 28 7.64 -3.46 -26.97
CA THR A 28 7.48 -4.38 -25.83
C THR A 28 6.32 -3.95 -24.92
N VAL A 29 5.78 -4.91 -24.19
CA VAL A 29 4.76 -4.65 -23.15
C VAL A 29 5.32 -3.72 -22.06
N THR A 30 6.58 -3.88 -21.67
CA THR A 30 7.23 -3.03 -20.66
C THR A 30 7.27 -1.57 -21.10
N GLU A 31 7.65 -1.30 -22.35
CA GLU A 31 7.62 0.04 -22.94
C GLU A 31 6.20 0.61 -22.97
N GLY A 32 5.21 -0.21 -23.37
CA GLY A 32 3.80 0.20 -23.38
C GLY A 32 3.28 0.58 -22.00
N VAL A 33 3.60 -0.21 -20.96
CA VAL A 33 3.22 0.10 -19.58
C VAL A 33 3.93 1.37 -19.08
N ASP A 34 5.22 1.52 -19.34
CA ASP A 34 5.98 2.71 -18.95
C ASP A 34 5.39 3.98 -19.58
N ARG A 35 5.10 3.93 -20.88
CA ARG A 35 4.48 5.02 -21.63
C ARG A 35 3.06 5.32 -21.13
N LEU A 36 2.24 4.30 -20.89
CA LEU A 36 0.88 4.46 -20.37
C LEU A 36 0.88 5.18 -19.01
N LEU A 37 1.74 4.76 -18.09
CA LEU A 37 1.81 5.34 -16.75
C LEU A 37 2.37 6.77 -16.78
N ALA A 38 3.37 7.03 -17.62
CA ALA A 38 3.90 8.38 -17.83
C ALA A 38 2.85 9.32 -18.41
N GLU A 39 2.15 8.91 -19.48
CA GLU A 39 1.10 9.74 -20.10
C GLU A 39 -0.06 9.98 -19.14
N LEU A 40 -0.45 8.98 -18.35
CA LEU A 40 -1.48 9.13 -17.33
C LEU A 40 -1.06 10.13 -16.26
N HIS A 41 0.19 10.05 -15.78
CA HIS A 41 0.76 11.00 -14.83
C HIS A 41 0.70 12.43 -15.39
N ASP A 42 1.22 12.65 -16.58
CA ASP A 42 1.29 13.98 -17.21
C ASP A 42 -0.10 14.59 -17.43
N ARG A 43 -1.07 13.79 -17.87
CA ARG A 43 -2.46 14.25 -18.05
C ARG A 43 -3.12 14.61 -16.73
N LEU A 44 -2.84 13.85 -15.67
CA LEU A 44 -3.36 14.15 -14.32
C LEU A 44 -2.74 15.44 -13.77
N GLN A 45 -1.43 15.62 -13.92
CA GLN A 45 -0.75 16.87 -13.54
C GLN A 45 -1.31 18.08 -14.29
N ALA A 46 -1.54 17.94 -15.61
CA ALA A 46 -2.13 19.00 -16.43
C ALA A 46 -3.56 19.38 -16.00
N SER A 47 -4.27 18.51 -15.28
CA SER A 47 -5.58 18.82 -14.68
C SER A 47 -5.51 19.68 -13.41
N GLY A 48 -4.29 20.03 -12.96
CA GLY A 48 -4.04 20.88 -11.80
C GLY A 48 -3.96 20.11 -10.47
N LYS A 49 -3.79 18.79 -10.51
CA LYS A 49 -3.71 17.93 -9.32
C LYS A 49 -2.58 16.93 -9.45
N ALA A 50 -1.72 16.85 -8.44
CA ALA A 50 -0.75 15.77 -8.33
C ALA A 50 -1.49 14.46 -7.98
N PRO A 51 -1.39 13.41 -8.81
CA PRO A 51 -2.08 12.16 -8.52
C PRO A 51 -1.34 11.37 -7.43
N ILE A 52 -2.09 10.87 -6.45
CA ILE A 52 -1.63 9.83 -5.53
C ILE A 52 -1.81 8.49 -6.23
N ILE A 53 -0.73 7.86 -6.70
CA ILE A 53 -0.75 6.60 -7.44
C ILE A 53 -0.32 5.46 -6.51
N GLU A 54 -1.26 4.55 -6.22
CA GLU A 54 -1.04 3.35 -5.42
C GLU A 54 -0.67 2.15 -6.32
N LEU A 55 0.44 1.50 -6.04
CA LEU A 55 0.73 0.13 -6.50
C LEU A 55 0.45 -0.88 -5.38
N ARG A 56 0.28 -2.15 -5.70
CA ARG A 56 -0.03 -3.22 -4.72
C ARG A 56 0.86 -4.44 -4.96
N GLN A 57 1.30 -5.12 -3.91
CA GLN A 57 1.93 -6.44 -4.08
C GLN A 57 1.00 -7.48 -4.73
N PRO A 58 1.54 -8.43 -5.52
CA PRO A 58 2.96 -8.63 -5.82
C PRO A 58 3.55 -7.71 -6.90
N TYR A 59 2.78 -6.73 -7.40
CA TYR A 59 3.09 -5.90 -8.57
C TYR A 59 4.01 -4.73 -8.22
N VAL A 60 5.16 -5.08 -7.66
CA VAL A 60 6.16 -4.15 -7.18
C VAL A 60 7.46 -4.39 -7.92
N SER A 61 7.98 -3.35 -8.55
CA SER A 61 9.25 -3.38 -9.25
C SER A 61 9.92 -2.01 -9.11
N PRO A 62 11.25 -1.95 -8.92
CA PRO A 62 12.00 -0.70 -8.98
C PRO A 62 11.74 0.11 -10.26
N GLY A 63 11.46 -0.57 -11.38
CA GLY A 63 11.12 0.10 -12.64
C GLY A 63 9.81 0.89 -12.59
N LEU A 64 8.87 0.51 -11.72
CA LEU A 64 7.59 1.19 -11.56
C LEU A 64 7.62 2.31 -10.52
N TRP A 65 8.70 2.46 -9.75
CA TRP A 65 8.73 3.43 -8.64
C TRP A 65 8.52 4.87 -9.10
N ARG A 66 9.04 5.24 -10.26
CA ARG A 66 8.88 6.59 -10.84
C ARG A 66 7.42 6.95 -11.14
N HIS A 67 6.55 5.95 -11.24
CA HIS A 67 5.14 6.12 -11.58
C HIS A 67 4.21 6.00 -10.37
N ALA A 68 4.74 5.69 -9.19
CA ALA A 68 3.97 5.50 -7.97
C ALA A 68 4.26 6.59 -6.95
N THR A 69 3.29 6.88 -6.09
CA THR A 69 3.52 7.66 -4.87
C THR A 69 3.58 6.76 -3.65
N MET A 70 2.97 5.58 -3.73
CA MET A 70 2.84 4.65 -2.62
C MET A 70 2.71 3.19 -3.08
N ILE A 71 3.04 2.26 -2.18
CA ILE A 71 2.85 0.82 -2.37
C ILE A 71 2.06 0.24 -1.20
N ARG A 72 1.01 -0.51 -1.50
CA ARG A 72 0.17 -1.25 -0.55
C ARG A 72 0.65 -2.71 -0.40
N SER A 73 0.56 -3.23 0.82
CA SER A 73 0.99 -4.58 1.20
C SER A 73 0.33 -5.73 0.43
N GLY A 74 -0.86 -5.54 -0.15
CA GLY A 74 -1.63 -6.60 -0.83
C GLY A 74 -2.95 -6.88 -0.12
N ASP A 75 -3.86 -7.64 -0.74
CA ASP A 75 -5.20 -7.87 -0.17
C ASP A 75 -5.16 -8.92 0.96
N CYS A 76 -5.10 -8.44 2.20
CA CYS A 76 -5.11 -9.22 3.44
C CYS A 76 -5.93 -8.54 4.56
N PRO A 77 -7.16 -8.07 4.28
CA PRO A 77 -7.86 -7.08 5.11
C PRO A 77 -8.24 -7.56 6.52
N LEU A 78 -8.31 -8.89 6.71
CA LEU A 78 -8.67 -9.55 7.96
C LEU A 78 -7.48 -10.23 8.66
N SER A 79 -6.25 -9.99 8.20
CA SER A 79 -5.06 -10.67 8.73
C SER A 79 -3.98 -9.68 9.17
N PRO A 80 -4.00 -9.26 10.46
CA PRO A 80 -2.98 -8.38 11.01
C PRO A 80 -1.55 -8.91 10.77
N ALA A 81 -1.36 -10.22 10.94
CA ALA A 81 -0.06 -10.85 10.78
C ALA A 81 0.46 -10.80 9.34
N HIS A 82 -0.39 -11.10 8.34
CA HIS A 82 0.02 -10.98 6.93
C HIS A 82 0.24 -9.51 6.55
N ASN A 83 -0.60 -8.59 7.03
CA ASN A 83 -0.42 -7.17 6.78
C ASN A 83 0.93 -6.68 7.33
N ARG A 84 1.27 -7.05 8.58
CA ARG A 84 2.58 -6.79 9.18
C ARG A 84 3.72 -7.38 8.37
N GLN A 85 3.64 -8.65 8.01
CA GLN A 85 4.70 -9.30 7.23
C GLN A 85 5.00 -8.54 5.93
N ARG A 86 3.95 -8.29 5.16
CA ARG A 86 4.06 -7.71 3.82
C ARG A 86 4.47 -6.25 3.87
N THR A 87 3.99 -5.49 4.85
CA THR A 87 4.46 -4.11 5.07
C THR A 87 5.93 -4.10 5.46
N VAL A 88 6.38 -4.98 6.36
CA VAL A 88 7.80 -5.11 6.73
C VAL A 88 8.65 -5.45 5.51
N ASP A 89 8.22 -6.41 4.68
CA ASP A 89 8.93 -6.77 3.45
C ASP A 89 8.98 -5.58 2.47
N LEU A 90 7.88 -4.85 2.30
CA LEU A 90 7.85 -3.64 1.48
C LEU A 90 8.77 -2.55 2.01
N ARG A 91 8.84 -2.32 3.32
CA ARG A 91 9.73 -1.33 3.92
C ARG A 91 11.21 -1.58 3.63
N LEU A 92 11.58 -2.83 3.31
CA LEU A 92 12.94 -3.18 2.89
C LEU A 92 13.22 -2.89 1.41
N ILE A 93 12.18 -2.83 0.56
CA ILE A 93 12.33 -2.74 -0.91
C ILE A 93 11.64 -1.54 -1.55
N ALA A 94 10.83 -0.75 -0.84
CA ALA A 94 10.00 0.29 -1.46
C ALA A 94 10.74 1.56 -1.88
N GLY A 95 12.04 1.67 -1.56
CA GLY A 95 12.85 2.85 -1.88
C GLY A 95 12.23 4.13 -1.27
N PRO A 96 11.95 5.18 -2.07
CA PRO A 96 11.39 6.44 -1.57
C PRO A 96 9.87 6.41 -1.36
N LEU A 97 9.18 5.33 -1.72
CA LEU A 97 7.72 5.30 -1.76
C LEU A 97 7.13 5.10 -0.36
N ALA A 98 5.99 5.74 -0.11
CA ALA A 98 5.22 5.50 1.09
C ALA A 98 4.68 4.05 1.07
N VAL A 99 4.95 3.30 2.14
CA VAL A 99 4.40 1.95 2.31
C VAL A 99 3.09 2.05 3.08
N HIS A 100 2.02 1.50 2.50
CA HIS A 100 0.72 1.42 3.12
C HIS A 100 0.40 -0.01 3.54
N ALA A 101 -0.25 -0.13 4.69
CA ALA A 101 -0.91 -1.34 5.10
C ALA A 101 -2.09 -1.62 4.17
N ASP A 102 -2.52 -2.88 4.11
CA ASP A 102 -3.80 -3.19 3.50
C ASP A 102 -4.94 -2.56 4.31
N MET A 103 -6.07 -2.37 3.63
CA MET A 103 -7.31 -1.91 4.24
C MET A 103 -7.75 -2.85 5.34
N MET A 104 -7.60 -2.43 6.58
CA MET A 104 -8.07 -3.18 7.74
C MET A 104 -9.60 -3.18 7.77
N MET A 105 -10.16 -4.37 7.96
CA MET A 105 -11.59 -4.58 8.10
C MET A 105 -11.88 -5.36 9.38
N TRP A 106 -13.04 -5.13 9.97
CA TRP A 106 -13.56 -5.90 11.10
C TRP A 106 -15.09 -5.73 11.15
N PRO A 107 -15.83 -6.71 11.71
CA PRO A 107 -17.27 -6.57 11.90
C PRO A 107 -17.61 -5.57 13.02
N PRO A 108 -18.80 -4.95 13.03
CA PRO A 108 -19.25 -4.07 14.11
C PRO A 108 -19.19 -4.69 15.51
N SER A 109 -19.33 -6.03 15.61
CA SER A 109 -19.25 -6.78 16.85
C SER A 109 -17.83 -7.09 17.33
N GLU A 110 -16.80 -6.64 16.60
CA GLU A 110 -15.41 -6.91 16.96
C GLU A 110 -15.03 -6.28 18.30
N ARG A 111 -14.12 -6.90 19.02
CA ARG A 111 -13.65 -6.33 20.28
C ARG A 111 -12.70 -5.15 20.03
N PRO A 112 -12.75 -4.06 20.82
CA PRO A 112 -11.82 -2.94 20.71
C PRO A 112 -10.35 -3.37 20.77
N GLU A 113 -10.02 -4.41 21.54
CA GLU A 113 -8.65 -4.94 21.60
C GLU A 113 -8.21 -5.57 20.27
N GLN A 114 -9.12 -6.21 19.53
CA GLN A 114 -8.80 -6.80 18.23
C GLN A 114 -8.68 -5.73 17.14
N VAL A 115 -9.48 -4.66 17.22
CA VAL A 115 -9.28 -3.46 16.39
C VAL A 115 -7.90 -2.85 16.64
N ALA A 116 -7.49 -2.75 17.91
CA ALA A 116 -6.14 -2.32 18.26
C ALA A 116 -5.06 -3.26 17.70
N VAL A 117 -5.25 -4.58 17.75
CA VAL A 117 -4.32 -5.56 17.15
C VAL A 117 -4.13 -5.30 15.65
N GLN A 118 -5.19 -5.03 14.88
CA GLN A 118 -5.09 -4.65 13.47
C GLN A 118 -4.16 -3.43 13.30
N LEU A 119 -4.42 -2.36 14.05
CA LEU A 119 -3.69 -1.09 13.95
C LEU A 119 -2.22 -1.21 14.39
N ILE A 120 -1.95 -1.92 15.50
CA ILE A 120 -0.58 -2.17 16.00
C ILE A 120 0.26 -2.90 14.95
N ASN A 121 -0.34 -3.86 14.24
CA ASN A 121 0.35 -4.60 13.20
C ASN A 121 0.65 -3.76 11.94
N SER A 122 0.06 -2.56 11.83
CA SER A 122 0.30 -1.62 10.74
C SER A 122 1.28 -0.49 11.09
N LEU A 123 1.82 -0.42 12.32
CA LEU A 123 2.57 0.76 12.81
C LEU A 123 3.73 1.21 11.91
N PHE A 124 4.38 0.30 11.18
CA PHE A 124 5.51 0.60 10.27
C PHE A 124 5.09 0.91 8.83
N ALA A 125 3.79 1.11 8.59
CA ALA A 125 3.21 1.52 7.33
C ALA A 125 2.09 2.54 7.56
N VAL A 126 1.63 3.22 6.52
CA VAL A 126 0.47 4.10 6.62
C VAL A 126 -0.80 3.24 6.80
N PRO A 127 -1.56 3.40 7.90
CA PRO A 127 -2.79 2.66 8.14
C PRO A 127 -3.84 2.94 7.06
N GLN A 128 -4.53 1.91 6.59
CA GLN A 128 -5.74 2.04 5.75
C GLN A 128 -6.91 1.36 6.46
N ILE A 129 -8.07 2.00 6.52
CA ILE A 129 -9.26 1.50 7.23
C ILE A 129 -10.42 1.44 6.24
N SER A 130 -11.09 0.28 6.15
CA SER A 130 -12.24 0.06 5.27
C SER A 130 -13.42 -0.57 6.03
N VAL A 131 -13.87 0.11 7.07
CA VAL A 131 -15.10 -0.23 7.81
C VAL A 131 -16.10 0.93 7.73
N ASP A 132 -17.38 0.62 7.95
CA ASP A 132 -18.36 1.68 8.22
C ASP A 132 -18.14 2.22 9.63
N LEU A 133 -17.54 3.41 9.73
CA LEU A 133 -17.25 4.07 11.00
C LEU A 133 -18.51 4.44 11.79
N THR A 134 -19.68 4.51 11.15
CA THR A 134 -20.96 4.84 11.81
C THR A 134 -21.56 3.66 12.56
N GLU A 135 -21.13 2.43 12.23
CA GLU A 135 -21.57 1.20 12.89
C GLU A 135 -20.64 0.77 14.04
N GLN A 136 -19.61 1.55 14.36
CA GLN A 136 -18.59 1.17 15.34
C GLN A 136 -18.95 1.65 16.76
N SER A 137 -18.61 0.84 17.75
CA SER A 137 -18.77 1.19 19.17
C SER A 137 -17.88 2.39 19.56
N PRO A 138 -18.27 3.16 20.59
CA PRO A 138 -17.44 4.24 21.12
C PRO A 138 -16.01 3.80 21.49
N GLU A 139 -15.86 2.59 22.01
CA GLU A 139 -14.59 1.98 22.41
C GLU A 139 -13.73 1.58 21.21
N GLN A 140 -14.32 1.00 20.16
CA GLN A 140 -13.62 0.73 18.90
C GLN A 140 -13.10 2.04 18.27
N LEU A 141 -13.96 3.07 18.23
CA LEU A 141 -13.56 4.39 17.72
C LEU A 141 -12.49 5.05 18.60
N ALA A 142 -12.48 4.80 19.91
CA ALA A 142 -11.43 5.27 20.80
C ALA A 142 -10.08 4.58 20.49
N ALA A 143 -10.09 3.27 20.24
CA ALA A 143 -8.89 2.55 19.78
C ALA A 143 -8.38 3.09 18.44
N VAL A 144 -9.27 3.30 17.46
CA VAL A 144 -8.92 3.90 16.15
C VAL A 144 -8.27 5.28 16.34
N ARG A 145 -8.93 6.19 17.08
CA ARG A 145 -8.38 7.53 17.33
C ARG A 145 -7.02 7.49 18.02
N PHE A 146 -6.87 6.65 19.04
CA PHE A 146 -5.62 6.53 19.77
C PHE A 146 -4.47 6.10 18.86
N TRP A 147 -4.64 5.01 18.11
CA TRP A 147 -3.56 4.48 17.27
C TRP A 147 -3.27 5.32 16.04
N LEU A 148 -4.28 5.92 15.41
CA LEU A 148 -4.05 6.88 14.32
C LEU A 148 -3.33 8.13 14.83
N GLY A 149 -3.69 8.61 16.03
CA GLY A 149 -2.97 9.68 16.71
C GLY A 149 -1.52 9.33 16.95
N PHE A 150 -1.25 8.14 17.53
CA PHE A 150 0.09 7.63 17.77
C PHE A 150 0.94 7.56 16.49
N VAL A 151 0.41 6.98 15.41
CA VAL A 151 1.14 6.87 14.13
C VAL A 151 1.46 8.25 13.56
N THR A 152 0.53 9.19 13.68
CA THR A 152 0.72 10.56 13.18
C THR A 152 1.74 11.32 14.02
N GLU A 153 1.61 11.29 15.34
CA GLU A 153 2.48 11.98 16.29
C GLU A 153 3.92 11.48 16.22
N HIS A 154 4.10 10.18 16.03
CA HIS A 154 5.42 9.56 16.07
C HIS A 154 6.00 9.23 14.69
N ALA A 155 5.38 9.66 13.59
CA ALA A 155 5.70 9.24 12.21
C ALA A 155 7.21 9.25 11.86
N ASP A 156 7.97 10.19 12.42
CA ASP A 156 9.43 10.27 12.22
C ASP A 156 10.19 9.00 12.61
N VAL A 157 9.65 8.19 13.54
CA VAL A 157 10.27 6.94 13.97
C VAL A 157 9.79 5.73 13.15
N PRO A 158 8.51 5.32 13.16
CA PRO A 158 8.10 4.10 12.49
C PRO A 158 7.95 4.28 10.98
N GLN A 159 7.75 5.51 10.46
CA GLN A 159 7.60 5.76 9.03
C GLN A 159 8.87 6.33 8.38
N HIS A 160 9.62 7.21 9.04
CA HIS A 160 10.80 7.84 8.42
C HIS A 160 12.13 7.35 9.01
N GLY A 161 12.09 6.63 10.13
CA GLY A 161 13.27 6.13 10.80
C GLY A 161 13.96 5.02 10.02
N ARG A 162 15.22 4.75 10.40
CA ARG A 162 15.96 3.59 9.90
C ARG A 162 15.24 2.31 10.30
N PHE A 163 14.82 1.53 9.32
CA PHE A 163 14.06 0.31 9.54
C PHE A 163 14.98 -0.93 9.54
N MET A 164 14.97 -1.68 10.65
CA MET A 164 15.78 -2.89 10.83
C MET A 164 14.91 -3.99 11.47
N PRO A 165 14.14 -4.75 10.68
CA PRO A 165 13.31 -5.81 11.22
C PRO A 165 14.18 -6.95 11.76
N SER A 166 13.67 -7.65 12.77
CA SER A 166 14.33 -8.80 13.38
C SER A 166 13.45 -10.03 13.28
N ARG A 167 14.06 -11.21 13.34
CA ARG A 167 13.37 -12.51 13.29
C ARG A 167 12.52 -12.74 12.01
N PRO A 168 13.13 -12.62 10.81
CA PRO A 168 12.45 -13.00 9.56
C PRO A 168 12.02 -14.48 9.56
N ASP A 169 12.74 -15.35 10.28
CA ASP A 169 12.40 -16.75 10.51
C ASP A 169 11.02 -16.97 11.16
N LEU A 170 10.52 -15.96 11.88
CA LEU A 170 9.23 -15.98 12.57
C LEU A 170 8.24 -14.94 12.04
N VAL A 171 8.44 -14.41 10.83
CA VAL A 171 7.49 -13.43 10.25
C VAL A 171 7.40 -12.15 11.10
N TYR A 172 8.55 -11.67 11.56
CA TYR A 172 8.73 -10.38 12.22
C TYR A 172 7.76 -10.15 13.41
N PRO A 173 7.78 -10.99 14.45
CA PRO A 173 6.90 -10.83 15.60
C PRO A 173 7.13 -9.49 16.30
N SER A 174 6.03 -8.84 16.72
CA SER A 174 6.08 -7.78 17.74
C SER A 174 6.51 -8.42 19.07
N ARG A 175 7.55 -7.89 19.71
CA ARG A 175 8.01 -8.37 21.03
C ARG A 175 6.98 -8.13 22.10
#